data_AF-A0A842MVU4-F1
#
_entry.id   AF-A0A842MVU4-F1
#
_cell.length_a   1.000
_cell.length_b   1.000
_cell.length_c   1.000
_cell.angle_alpha   90.00
_cell.angle_beta   90.00
_cell.angle_gamma   90.00
#
_symmetry.space_group_name_H-M   'P 1'
#
loop_
_entity.id
_entity.type
_entity.pdbx_description
1 polymer ?
#
loop_
_entity_poly.entity_id
_entity_poly.type
_entity_poly.pdbx_seq_one_letter_code
_entity_poly.pdbx_strand_id
1 'polypeptide(L)'
;MTEEAVEKKVFENTDFKFSAAYGAYSERFDQSEEDEERQRLNDLIVKLDTNEISYPNFYDEVSKPDQDEDEKRYKFHRTRITGSRKFAARKAEQKSDRVKRHKR
;
A
#
# COMPACT_ATOMS: atom_id res chain seq x y z
N MET A 1 23.72 13.53 -22.82
CA MET A 1 22.36 13.20 -23.28
C MET A 1 21.46 14.06 -22.40
N THR A 2 20.77 15.04 -22.96
CA THR A 2 19.81 15.84 -22.19
C THR A 2 18.59 14.96 -21.99
N GLU A 3 18.45 14.39 -20.79
CA GLU A 3 17.20 13.73 -20.36
C GLU A 3 16.09 14.77 -20.49
N GLU A 4 15.23 14.61 -21.50
CA GLU A 4 14.03 15.42 -21.62
C GLU A 4 13.13 15.05 -20.46
N ALA A 5 13.20 15.83 -19.38
CA ALA A 5 12.40 15.64 -18.20
C ALA A 5 10.92 15.55 -18.61
N VAL A 6 10.32 14.38 -18.40
CA VAL A 6 8.93 14.15 -18.75
C VAL A 6 8.07 15.07 -17.90
N GLU A 7 7.39 16.03 -18.54
CA GLU A 7 6.54 16.98 -17.85
C GLU A 7 5.21 16.32 -17.45
N LYS A 8 4.72 16.69 -16.27
CA LYS A 8 3.44 16.25 -15.72
C LYS A 8 2.29 16.85 -16.50
N LYS A 9 1.30 16.03 -16.88
CA LYS A 9 0.10 16.51 -17.58
C LYS A 9 -0.89 17.10 -16.58
N VAL A 10 -1.37 18.30 -16.87
CA VAL A 10 -2.39 19.00 -16.05
C VAL A 10 -3.71 19.00 -16.81
N PHE A 11 -4.80 18.68 -16.11
CA PHE A 11 -6.15 18.62 -16.67
C PHE A 11 -7.08 19.53 -15.87
N GLU A 12 -8.03 20.18 -16.56
CA GLU A 12 -9.06 21.04 -15.95
C GLU A 12 -10.39 20.30 -15.75
N ASN A 13 -10.37 18.97 -15.74
CA ASN A 13 -11.58 18.16 -15.61
C ASN A 13 -12.16 18.26 -14.18
N THR A 14 -13.45 18.60 -14.07
CA THR A 14 -14.14 18.85 -12.81
C THR A 14 -14.85 17.61 -12.22
N ASP A 15 -14.78 16.44 -12.88
CA ASP A 15 -15.37 15.21 -12.33
C ASP A 15 -14.61 14.76 -11.08
N PHE A 16 -15.35 14.45 -10.01
CA PHE A 16 -14.80 13.94 -8.75
C PHE A 16 -14.04 12.63 -8.95
N LYS A 17 -14.53 11.74 -9.83
CA LYS A 17 -13.84 10.46 -10.07
C LYS A 17 -12.49 10.69 -10.74
N PHE A 18 -12.46 11.62 -11.68
CA PHE A 18 -11.24 12.02 -12.37
C PHE A 18 -10.28 12.71 -11.41
N SER A 19 -10.74 13.61 -10.55
CA SER A 19 -9.85 14.28 -9.58
C SER A 19 -9.23 13.30 -8.58
N ALA A 20 -9.98 12.29 -8.13
CA ALA A 20 -9.46 11.22 -7.29
C ALA A 20 -8.40 10.38 -8.03
N ALA A 21 -8.67 10.00 -9.29
CA ALA A 21 -7.73 9.27 -10.12
C ALA A 21 -6.46 10.10 -10.44
N TYR A 22 -6.64 11.39 -10.70
CA TYR A 22 -5.56 12.35 -10.90
C TYR A 22 -4.69 12.51 -9.65
N GLY A 23 -5.30 12.48 -8.46
CA GLY A 23 -4.55 12.45 -7.19
C GLY A 23 -3.61 11.23 -7.11
N ALA A 24 -4.11 10.05 -7.44
CA ALA A 24 -3.31 8.82 -7.46
C ALA A 24 -2.20 8.86 -8.53
N TYR A 25 -2.52 9.35 -9.74
CA TYR A 25 -1.53 9.60 -10.80
C TYR A 25 -0.45 10.58 -10.33
N SER A 26 -0.85 11.70 -9.71
CA SER A 26 0.05 12.74 -9.24
C SER A 26 1.03 12.20 -8.23
N GLU A 27 0.54 11.48 -7.22
CA GLU A 27 1.39 10.88 -6.19
C GLU A 27 2.38 9.88 -6.80
N ARG A 28 1.92 9.01 -7.71
CA ARG A 28 2.79 8.00 -8.34
C ARG A 28 3.82 8.61 -9.28
N PHE A 29 3.46 9.67 -10.02
CA PHE A 29 4.35 10.42 -10.90
C PHE A 29 5.45 11.16 -10.13
N ASP A 30 5.11 11.70 -8.95
CA ASP A 30 6.06 12.38 -8.09
C ASP A 30 7.01 11.38 -7.39
N GLN A 31 6.58 10.12 -7.22
CA GLN A 31 7.37 9.02 -6.64
C GLN A 31 8.28 8.31 -7.66
N SER A 32 7.93 8.32 -8.95
CA SER A 32 8.71 7.61 -9.97
C SER A 32 10.01 8.35 -10.29
N GLU A 33 11.11 7.61 -10.27
CA GLU A 33 12.45 8.11 -10.65
C GLU A 33 12.76 7.85 -12.13
N GLU A 34 12.05 6.90 -12.76
CA GLU A 34 12.26 6.49 -14.15
C GLU A 34 11.33 7.25 -15.12
N ASP A 35 11.92 7.80 -16.18
CA ASP A 35 11.18 8.56 -17.20
C ASP A 35 10.21 7.67 -18.00
N GLU A 36 10.53 6.38 -18.18
CA GLU A 36 9.65 5.41 -18.84
C GLU A 36 8.34 5.21 -18.04
N GLU A 37 8.45 5.14 -16.71
CA GLU A 37 7.29 5.01 -15.83
C GLU A 37 6.42 6.28 -15.87
N ARG A 38 7.05 7.46 -15.87
CA ARG A 38 6.37 8.76 -16.02
C ARG A 38 5.60 8.87 -17.34
N GLN A 39 6.19 8.40 -18.45
CA GLN A 39 5.51 8.36 -19.75
C GLN A 39 4.29 7.42 -19.73
N ARG A 40 4.45 6.21 -19.16
CA ARG A 40 3.34 5.26 -19.02
C ARG A 40 2.18 5.83 -18.20
N LEU A 41 2.49 6.53 -17.10
CA LEU A 41 1.48 7.19 -16.26
C LEU A 41 0.77 8.32 -17.02
N ASN A 42 1.51 9.11 -17.80
CA ASN A 42 0.93 10.15 -18.68
C ASN A 42 -0.04 9.55 -19.70
N ASP A 43 0.33 8.44 -20.34
CA ASP A 43 -0.54 7.77 -21.30
C ASP A 43 -1.80 7.22 -20.64
N LEU A 44 -1.69 6.67 -19.42
CA LEU A 44 -2.83 6.14 -18.68
C LEU A 44 -3.83 7.24 -18.30
N ILE A 45 -3.37 8.38 -17.81
CA ILE A 45 -4.27 9.47 -17.42
C ILE A 45 -4.95 10.11 -18.65
N VAL A 46 -4.24 10.20 -19.78
CA VAL A 46 -4.83 10.66 -21.05
C VAL A 46 -5.92 9.70 -21.53
N LYS A 47 -5.65 8.38 -21.52
CA LYS A 47 -6.65 7.36 -21.88
C LYS A 47 -7.86 7.37 -20.96
N LEU A 48 -7.67 7.74 -19.69
CA LEU A 48 -8.77 7.88 -18.74
C LEU A 48 -9.64 9.10 -19.10
N ASP A 49 -9.02 10.24 -19.45
CA ASP A 49 -9.73 11.45 -19.85
C ASP A 49 -10.51 11.26 -21.17
N THR A 50 -9.94 10.52 -22.13
CA THR A 50 -10.62 10.16 -23.39
C THR A 50 -11.67 9.06 -23.23
N ASN A 51 -11.88 8.54 -22.01
CA ASN A 51 -12.76 7.41 -21.69
C ASN A 51 -12.42 6.10 -22.47
N GLU A 52 -11.17 5.94 -22.90
CA GLU A 52 -10.69 4.70 -23.52
C GLU A 52 -10.51 3.57 -22.49
N ILE A 53 -10.20 3.93 -21.25
CA ILE A 53 -10.07 3.01 -20.13
C ILE A 53 -11.08 3.31 -19.02
N SER A 54 -11.50 2.27 -18.31
CA SER A 54 -12.35 2.42 -17.14
C SER A 54 -11.53 2.75 -15.89
N TYR A 55 -12.14 3.42 -14.91
CA TYR A 55 -11.51 3.72 -13.63
C TYR A 55 -10.92 2.48 -12.92
N PRO A 56 -11.62 1.32 -12.83
CA PRO A 56 -11.02 0.12 -12.25
C PRO A 56 -9.73 -0.31 -12.95
N ASN A 57 -9.73 -0.32 -14.28
CA ASN A 57 -8.54 -0.70 -15.05
C ASN A 57 -7.39 0.30 -14.84
N PHE A 58 -7.70 1.59 -14.73
CA PHE A 58 -6.71 2.61 -14.39
C PHE A 58 -6.06 2.33 -13.03
N TYR A 59 -6.87 2.08 -11.99
CA TYR A 59 -6.32 1.77 -10.67
C TYR A 59 -5.55 0.45 -10.65
N ASP A 60 -5.95 -0.56 -11.42
CA ASP A 60 -5.20 -1.80 -11.54
C ASP A 60 -3.82 -1.58 -12.19
N GLU A 61 -3.72 -0.71 -13.20
CA GLU A 61 -2.45 -0.39 -13.85
C GLU A 61 -1.55 0.50 -13.00
N VAL A 62 -2.12 1.48 -12.29
CA VAL A 62 -1.38 2.39 -11.38
C VAL A 62 -0.97 1.67 -10.09
N SER A 63 -1.78 0.72 -9.62
CA SER A 63 -1.51 -0.04 -8.39
C SER A 63 -0.50 -1.14 -8.58
N LYS A 64 -0.16 -1.57 -9.81
CA LYS A 64 0.96 -2.50 -10.05
C LYS A 64 2.21 -1.83 -9.50
N PRO A 65 2.70 -2.23 -8.33
CA PRO A 65 3.96 -1.73 -7.86
C PRO A 65 5.02 -2.33 -8.78
N ASP A 66 6.07 -1.58 -9.07
CA ASP A 66 7.32 -2.20 -9.45
C ASP A 66 7.58 -3.29 -8.40
N GLN A 67 7.89 -4.51 -8.85
CA GLN A 67 7.82 -5.75 -8.06
C GLN A 67 8.58 -5.71 -6.71
N ASP A 68 9.34 -4.66 -6.46
CA ASP A 68 10.14 -4.41 -5.26
C ASP A 68 9.36 -3.74 -4.10
N GLU A 69 8.20 -3.11 -4.33
CA GLU A 69 7.41 -2.48 -3.25
C GLU A 69 6.35 -3.38 -2.59
N ASP A 70 6.05 -4.54 -3.18
CA ASP A 70 5.00 -5.47 -2.72
C ASP A 70 5.25 -6.01 -1.29
N GLU A 71 6.48 -5.93 -0.77
CA GLU A 71 6.77 -6.34 0.60
C GLU A 71 6.18 -5.40 1.67
N LYS A 72 5.85 -4.14 1.32
CA LYS A 72 5.46 -3.11 2.30
C LYS A 72 3.95 -2.84 2.37
N ARG A 73 3.17 -3.22 1.36
CA ARG A 73 1.72 -2.93 1.32
C ARG A 73 0.93 -3.99 2.07
N TYR A 74 0.89 -3.83 3.39
CA TYR A 74 -0.06 -4.46 4.30
C TYR A 74 -0.33 -5.95 4.02
N LYS A 75 0.70 -6.78 4.18
CA LYS A 75 0.46 -8.18 4.53
C LYS A 75 -0.32 -8.14 5.84
N PHE A 76 -1.65 -8.23 5.78
CA PHE A 76 -2.50 -8.32 6.97
C PHE A 76 -2.02 -9.51 7.77
N HIS A 77 -1.11 -9.25 8.72
CA HIS A 77 -0.50 -10.28 9.50
C HIS A 77 -1.59 -10.72 10.46
N ARG A 78 -2.34 -11.73 10.05
CA ARG A 78 -3.32 -12.42 10.92
C ARG A 78 -2.51 -13.19 11.96
N THR A 79 -1.85 -12.47 12.87
CA THR A 79 -1.19 -13.06 14.03
C THR A 79 -2.29 -13.71 14.85
N ARG A 80 -2.30 -15.05 14.88
CA ARG A 80 -3.24 -15.79 15.70
C ARG A 80 -2.88 -15.58 17.16
N ILE A 81 -3.66 -14.76 17.86
CA ILE A 81 -3.51 -14.57 19.31
C ILE A 81 -3.84 -15.91 19.98
N THR A 82 -2.83 -16.57 20.53
CA THR A 82 -3.00 -17.82 21.30
C THR A 82 -2.94 -17.48 22.79
N GLY A 83 -4.04 -17.73 23.50
CA GLY A 83 -4.12 -17.61 24.95
C GLY A 83 -3.92 -18.95 25.64
N SER A 84 -3.41 -18.95 26.87
CA SER A 84 -3.40 -20.15 27.72
C SER A 84 -4.76 -20.38 28.37
N ARG A 85 -5.11 -21.65 28.66
CA ARG A 85 -6.36 -21.97 29.40
C ARG A 85 -6.29 -21.39 30.82
N LYS A 86 -7.38 -20.75 31.29
CA LYS A 86 -7.47 -20.11 32.62
C LYS A 86 -6.96 -21.01 33.78
N PHE A 87 -7.27 -22.31 33.74
CA PHE A 87 -6.80 -23.28 34.74
C PHE A 87 -5.28 -23.47 34.73
N ALA A 88 -4.64 -23.49 33.57
CA ALA A 88 -3.19 -23.64 33.45
C ALA A 88 -2.45 -22.43 34.02
N ALA A 89 -2.97 -21.21 33.78
CA ALA A 89 -2.44 -19.99 34.38
C ALA A 89 -2.49 -20.03 35.91
N ARG A 90 -3.64 -20.40 36.50
CA ARG A 90 -3.79 -20.55 37.96
C ARG A 90 -2.83 -21.59 38.55
N LYS A 91 -2.64 -22.73 37.86
CA LYS A 91 -1.72 -23.78 38.33
C LYS A 91 -0.26 -23.31 38.28
N ALA A 92 0.13 -22.54 37.27
CA ALA A 92 1.46 -21.95 37.17
C ALA A 92 1.71 -20.91 38.27
N GLU A 93 0.73 -20.06 38.55
CA GLU A 93 0.78 -19.06 39.63
C GLU A 93 0.96 -19.72 40.99
N GLN A 94 0.14 -20.71 41.34
CA GLN A 94 0.26 -21.47 42.60
C GLN A 94 1.63 -22.15 42.73
N LYS A 95 2.16 -22.71 41.64
CA LYS A 95 3.50 -23.29 41.62
C LYS A 95 4.56 -22.23 41.89
N SER A 96 4.45 -21.06 41.26
CA SER A 96 5.37 -19.95 41.44
C SER A 96 5.35 -19.42 42.88
N ASP A 97 4.16 -19.30 43.48
CA ASP A 97 4.00 -18.85 44.86
C ASP A 97 4.55 -19.87 45.85
N ARG A 98 4.33 -21.16 45.61
CA ARG A 98 4.95 -22.23 46.41
C ARG A 98 6.46 -22.15 46.35
N VAL A 99 7.03 -21.94 45.17
CA VAL A 99 8.47 -21.76 45.00
C VAL A 99 8.95 -20.52 45.76
N LYS A 100 8.28 -19.36 45.64
CA LYS A 100 8.63 -18.15 46.40
C LYS A 100 8.59 -18.37 47.92
N ARG A 101 7.62 -19.13 48.43
CA ARG A 101 7.46 -19.40 49.86
C ARG A 101 8.51 -20.36 50.42
N HIS A 102 8.92 -21.36 49.64
CA HIS A 102 9.72 -22.48 50.14
C HIS A 102 11.14 -22.56 49.59
N LYS A 103 11.49 -21.73 48.59
CA LYS A 103 12.86 -21.65 48.08
C LYS A 103 13.59 -20.56 48.87
N ARG A 104 14.30 -20.99 49.91
CA ARG A 104 15.51 -20.30 50.40
C ARG A 104 16.70 -20.79 49.57
#